data_AF-A0A519TW83-F1
#
_entry.id   AF-A0A519TW83-F1
#
_cell.length_a   1.000
_cell.length_b   1.000
_cell.length_c   1.000
_cell.angle_alpha   90.00
_cell.angle_beta   90.00
_cell.angle_gamma   90.00
#
_symmetry.space_group_name_H-M   'P 1'
#
loop_
_entity.id
_entity.type
_entity.pdbx_description
1 polymer ?
#
loop_
_entity_poly.entity_id
_entity_poly.type
_entity_poly.pdbx_seq_one_letter_code
_entity_poly.pdbx_strand_id
1 'polypeptide(L)'
;MRRGKIISYNVESRLGRIEDLNEEVIPFNSPYSTEIFKPLDDVFFEIALGHSGLMAIGVTTIEKKAGADLKTYLEYESCYKLLLQATEHR
;
A
#
# COMPACT_ATOMS: atom_id res chain seq x y z
N MET A 1 -16.13 1.42 -2.08
CA MET A 1 -14.75 1.28 -2.62
C MET A 1 -13.91 2.51 -2.35
N ARG A 2 -12.73 2.31 -1.74
CA ARG A 2 -11.64 3.29 -1.56
C ARG A 2 -10.49 2.96 -2.53
N ARG A 3 -9.64 3.93 -2.82
CA ARG A 3 -8.39 3.77 -3.57
C ARG A 3 -7.19 3.97 -2.66
N GLY A 4 -6.11 3.24 -2.90
CA GLY A 4 -4.84 3.40 -2.19
C GLY A 4 -3.67 2.81 -2.95
N LYS A 5 -2.50 2.79 -2.30
CA LYS A 5 -1.26 2.23 -2.81
C LYS A 5 -0.77 1.12 -1.90
N ILE A 6 -0.25 0.06 -2.49
CA ILE A 6 0.43 -1.00 -1.73
C ILE A 6 1.75 -0.43 -1.19
N ILE A 7 1.96 -0.50 0.12
CA ILE A 7 3.24 -0.10 0.74
C ILE A 7 4.10 -1.32 1.08
N SER A 8 3.47 -2.46 1.37
CA SER A 8 4.17 -3.73 1.61
C SER A 8 3.28 -4.93 1.32
N TYR A 9 3.89 -6.02 0.88
CA TYR A 9 3.22 -7.30 0.67
C TYR A 9 4.21 -8.44 0.85
N ASN A 10 3.86 -9.40 1.70
CA ASN A 10 4.60 -10.64 1.88
C ASN A 10 3.91 -11.75 1.09
N VAL A 11 4.63 -12.30 0.11
CA VAL A 11 4.10 -13.32 -0.81
C VAL A 11 3.84 -14.65 -0.12
N GLU A 12 4.66 -15.02 0.88
CA GLU A 12 4.54 -16.29 1.61
C GLU A 12 3.32 -16.27 2.53
N SER A 13 3.16 -15.20 3.32
CA SER A 13 2.06 -15.07 4.28
C SER A 13 0.78 -14.49 3.69
N ARG A 14 0.82 -13.94 2.46
CA ARG A 14 -0.30 -13.25 1.78
C ARG A 14 -0.85 -12.05 2.55
N LEU A 15 -0.03 -11.48 3.42
CA LEU A 15 -0.33 -10.29 4.20
C LEU A 15 0.28 -9.06 3.54
N GLY A 16 -0.44 -7.95 3.53
CA GLY A 16 0.10 -6.68 3.07
C GLY A 16 -0.53 -5.48 3.77
N ARG A 17 -0.07 -4.31 3.36
CA ARG A 17 -0.56 -3.03 3.84
C ARG A 17 -0.82 -2.09 2.66
N ILE A 18 -1.91 -1.35 2.76
CA ILE A 18 -2.31 -0.31 1.81
C ILE A 18 -2.28 1.01 2.55
N GLU A 19 -1.68 2.02 1.94
CA GLU A 19 -1.87 3.42 2.34
C GLU A 19 -2.94 4.02 1.45
N ASP A 20 -3.97 4.61 2.06
CA ASP A 20 -5.03 5.28 1.31
C ASP A 20 -4.78 6.78 1.14
N LEU A 21 -5.72 7.47 0.47
CA LEU A 21 -5.60 8.90 0.16
C LEU A 21 -5.59 9.83 1.39
N ASN A 22 -5.96 9.32 2.57
CA ASN A 22 -5.91 10.04 3.85
C ASN A 22 -4.68 9.63 4.68
N GLU A 23 -3.69 8.97 4.08
CA GLU A 23 -2.47 8.49 4.73
C GLU A 23 -2.73 7.44 5.83
N GLU A 24 -3.92 6.83 5.83
CA GLU A 24 -4.24 5.73 6.75
C GLU A 24 -3.66 4.42 6.22
N VAL A 25 -2.95 3.70 7.10
CA VAL A 25 -2.35 2.41 6.78
C VAL A 25 -3.26 1.28 7.21
N ILE A 26 -3.78 0.56 6.22
CA ILE A 26 -4.79 -0.47 6.39
C ILE A 26 -4.20 -1.85 6.07
N PRO A 27 -4.24 -2.82 6.99
CA PRO A 27 -3.77 -4.18 6.72
C PRO A 27 -4.76 -4.93 5.83
N PHE A 28 -4.25 -5.82 4.99
CA PHE A 28 -5.07 -6.76 4.22
C PHE A 28 -4.48 -8.16 4.23
N ASN A 29 -5.34 -9.14 3.96
CA ASN A 29 -4.97 -10.53 3.75
C ASN A 29 -5.68 -11.03 2.50
N SER A 30 -4.95 -11.64 1.57
CA SER A 30 -5.48 -12.16 0.31
C SER A 30 -5.16 -13.65 0.14
N PRO A 31 -5.67 -14.53 1.03
CA PRO A 31 -5.24 -15.93 1.10
C PRO A 31 -5.65 -16.76 -0.12
N TYR A 32 -6.71 -16.35 -0.81
CA TYR A 32 -7.23 -17.02 -2.00
C TYR A 32 -6.87 -16.32 -3.32
N SER A 33 -6.14 -15.20 -3.26
CA SER A 33 -5.77 -14.46 -4.47
C SER A 33 -4.52 -15.05 -5.10
N THR A 34 -4.58 -15.30 -6.42
CA THR A 34 -3.39 -15.59 -7.22
C THR A 34 -2.59 -14.33 -7.55
N GLU A 35 -3.15 -13.16 -7.25
CA GLU A 35 -2.51 -11.87 -7.47
C GLU A 35 -1.29 -11.68 -6.55
N ILE A 36 -0.23 -11.11 -7.13
CA ILE A 36 0.98 -10.72 -6.42
C ILE A 36 1.06 -9.20 -6.50
N PHE A 37 0.89 -8.57 -5.34
CA PHE A 37 1.00 -7.13 -5.19
C PHE A 37 2.46 -6.72 -5.03
N LYS A 38 2.80 -5.55 -5.54
CA LYS A 38 4.12 -4.92 -5.38
C LYS A 38 3.96 -3.56 -4.71
N PRO A 39 4.99 -3.10 -3.98
CA PRO A 39 5.02 -1.72 -3.50
C PRO A 39 4.73 -0.73 -4.65
N LEU A 40 3.97 0.30 -4.34
CA LEU A 40 3.47 1.36 -5.22
C LEU A 40 2.37 0.96 -6.21
N ASP A 41 1.91 -0.30 -6.23
CA ASP A 41 0.74 -0.69 -7.02
C ASP A 41 -0.50 0.10 -6.57
N ASP A 42 -1.24 0.65 -7.53
CA ASP A 42 -2.51 1.34 -7.29
C ASP A 42 -3.63 0.30 -7.17
N VAL A 43 -4.41 0.35 -6.09
CA VAL A 43 -5.46 -0.65 -5.79
C VAL A 43 -6.80 -0.02 -5.42
N PHE A 44 -7.89 -0.74 -5.72
CA PHE A 44 -9.20 -0.53 -5.10
C PHE A 44 -9.42 -1.55 -3.99
N PHE A 45 -10.11 -1.13 -2.93
CA PHE A 45 -10.46 -2.00 -1.82
C PHE A 45 -11.71 -1.48 -1.08
N GLU A 46 -12.23 -2.29 -0.16
CA GLU A 46 -13.24 -1.88 0.81
C GLU A 46 -12.73 -2.10 2.22
N ILE A 47 -13.32 -1.42 3.20
CA ILE A 47 -12.95 -1.60 4.61
C ILE A 47 -14.03 -2.43 5.29
N ALA A 48 -13.59 -3.45 6.00
CA ALA A 48 -14.45 -4.26 6.86
C ALA A 48 -13.78 -4.48 8.21
N LEU A 49 -14.59 -4.81 9.21
CA LEU A 49 -14.09 -5.22 10.52
C LEU A 49 -13.63 -6.69 10.44
N GLY A 50 -12.32 -6.90 10.52
CA GLY A 50 -11.70 -8.21 10.64
C GLY A 50 -11.43 -8.60 12.09
N HIS A 51 -10.77 -9.75 12.28
CA HIS A 51 -10.49 -10.30 13.60
C HIS A 51 -9.60 -9.39 14.48
N SER A 52 -8.73 -8.60 13.86
CA SER A 52 -7.77 -7.71 14.52
C SER A 52 -8.10 -6.22 14.36
N GLY A 53 -9.31 -5.87 13.93
CA GLY A 53 -9.72 -4.49 13.66
C GLY A 53 -10.05 -4.24 12.19
N LEU A 54 -9.98 -2.97 11.76
CA LEU A 54 -10.27 -2.60 10.37
C LEU A 54 -9.25 -3.21 9.42
N MET A 55 -9.75 -3.81 8.33
CA MET A 55 -8.94 -4.44 7.29
C MET A 55 -9.47 -4.09 5.91
N ALA A 56 -8.58 -4.07 4.93
CA ALA A 56 -8.94 -3.96 3.54
C ALA A 56 -9.34 -5.35 2.98
N ILE A 57 -10.49 -5.39 2.31
CA ILE A 57 -11.05 -6.57 1.64
C ILE A 57 -11.31 -6.26 0.17
N GLY A 58 -11.43 -7.31 -0.66
CA GLY A 58 -11.70 -7.14 -2.09
C GLY A 58 -10.62 -6.33 -2.81
N VAL A 59 -9.36 -6.46 -2.37
CA VAL A 59 -8.23 -5.72 -2.94
C VAL A 59 -8.00 -6.14 -4.39
N THR A 60 -8.08 -5.18 -5.30
CA THR A 60 -7.89 -5.40 -6.75
C THR A 60 -6.97 -4.34 -7.33
N THR A 61 -6.01 -4.76 -8.17
CA THR A 61 -5.06 -3.83 -8.78
C THR A 61 -5.71 -3.03 -9.92
N ILE A 62 -5.57 -1.70 -9.85
CA ILE A 62 -5.96 -0.75 -10.90
C ILE A 62 -4.85 -0.68 -11.93
N GLU A 63 -3.63 -0.44 -11.45
CA GLU A 63 -2.45 -0.26 -12.27
C GLU A 63 -1.26 -0.92 -11.57
N LYS A 64 -0.63 -1.87 -12.27
CA LYS A 64 0.62 -2.50 -11.81
C LYS A 64 1.76 -1.56 -12.12
N LYS A 65 2.46 -1.07 -11.09
CA LYS A 65 3.68 -0.31 -11.31
C LYS A 65 4.83 -1.26 -11.59
N ALA A 66 5.67 -0.90 -12.57
CA ALA A 66 6.92 -1.63 -12.82
C ALA A 66 7.69 -1.65 -11.51
N GLY A 67 7.90 -2.86 -10.99
CA GLY A 67 8.30 -3.07 -9.59
C GLY A 67 9.43 -2.12 -9.21
N ALA A 68 9.13 -1.19 -8.30
CA ALA A 68 10.16 -0.51 -7.57
C ALA A 68 10.96 -1.62 -6.87
N ASP A 69 12.19 -1.83 -7.33
CA ASP A 69 13.26 -2.37 -6.50
C ASP A 69 13.13 -1.69 -5.12
N LEU A 70 13.29 -2.44 -4.03
CA LEU A 70 13.21 -1.93 -2.65
C LEU A 70 14.02 -0.62 -2.49
N LYS A 71 15.11 -0.47 -3.25
CA LYS A 71 15.90 0.75 -3.41
C LYS A 71 15.10 1.93 -3.95
N THR A 72 14.30 1.75 -5.00
CA THR A 72 13.43 2.77 -5.58
C THR A 72 12.33 3.20 -4.60
N TYR A 73 11.80 2.28 -3.78
CA TYR A 73 10.87 2.63 -2.69
C TYR A 73 11.55 3.44 -1.59
N LEU A 74 12.76 3.05 -1.16
CA LEU A 74 13.55 3.80 -0.18
C LEU A 74 14.01 5.18 -0.70
N GLU A 75 14.34 5.29 -1.98
CA GLU A 75 14.66 6.55 -2.64
C GLU A 75 13.43 7.47 -2.72
N TYR A 76 12.25 6.92 -3.02
CA TYR A 76 10.98 7.66 -2.98
C TYR A 76 10.67 8.21 -1.58
N GLU A 77 10.74 7.36 -0.54
CA GLU A 77 10.58 7.76 0.87
C GLU A 77 11.57 8.85 1.30
N SER A 78 12.83 8.72 0.87
CA SER A 78 13.88 9.69 1.20
C SER A 78 13.62 11.04 0.53
N CYS A 79 13.26 11.06 -0.75
CA CYS A 79 12.92 12.28 -1.48
C CYS A 79 11.65 12.94 -0.94
N TYR A 80 10.63 12.16 -0.58
CA TYR A 80 9.38 12.67 -0.05
C TYR A 80 9.56 13.33 1.33
N LYS A 81 10.32 12.71 2.24
CA LYS A 81 10.63 13.30 3.55
C LYS A 81 11.43 14.59 3.45
N LEU A 82 12.36 14.67 2.50
CA LEU A 82 13.13 15.90 2.25
C LEU A 82 12.25 17.04 1.70
N LEU A 83 11.26 16.73 0.86
CA LEU A 83 10.32 17.71 0.34
C LEU A 83 9.41 18.26 1.44
N LEU A 84 8.88 17.40 2.32
CA LEU A 84 8.07 17.82 3.46
C LEU A 84 8.84 18.75 4.42
N GLN A 85 10.09 18.42 4.75
CA GLN A 85 10.94 19.27 5.58
C GLN A 85 11.25 20.62 4.93
N ALA A 86 11.37 20.68 3.61
CA ALA A 86 11.60 21.93 2.87
C ALA A 86 10.36 22.83 2.84
N THR A 87 9.16 22.27 2.98
CA THR A 87 7.90 23.04 2.99
C THR A 87 7.48 23.56 4.36
N GLU A 88 7.96 22.98 5.46
CA GLU A 88 7.61 23.39 6.83
C GLU A 88 8.41 24.59 7.38
N HIS A 89 9.43 25.05 6.64
CA HIS A 89 10.26 26.21 7.01
C HIS A 89 9.86 27.53 6.31
N ARG A 90 8.60 27.69 5.90
CA ARG A 90 8.08 28.92 5.31
C ARG A 90 7.03 29.61 6.17
#